data_AF-A0A4U2Z4J5-F1
#
_entry.id   AF-A0A4U2Z4J5-F1
#
_cell.length_a   1.000
_cell.length_b   1.000
_cell.length_c   1.000
_cell.angle_alpha   90.00
_cell.angle_beta   90.00
_cell.angle_gamma   90.00
#
_symmetry.space_group_name_H-M   'P 1'
#
loop_
_entity.id
_entity.type
_entity.pdbx_description
1 polymer ?
#
loop_
_entity_poly.entity_id
_entity_poly.type
_entity_poly.pdbx_seq_one_letter_code
_entity_poly.pdbx_strand_id
1 'polypeptide(L)' 'MSKNTMIWTIITAVLTAMVYIDGYYLWGIFFVTIPLAVVSAIISMVVTYKEQRPVYMLVNVLFNFIAIIGFFVLHK' A
#
# COMPACT_ATOMS: atom_id res chain seq x y z
N MET A 1 -16.61 13.36 3.97
CA MET A 1 -15.57 12.49 3.38
C MET A 1 -16.28 11.30 2.76
N SER A 2 -15.93 10.87 1.55
CA SER A 2 -16.43 9.57 1.11
C SER A 2 -15.86 8.52 2.04
N LYS A 3 -16.74 7.72 2.64
CA LYS A 3 -16.37 6.64 3.52
C LYS A 3 -15.41 5.67 2.82
N ASN A 4 -15.56 5.51 1.50
CA ASN A 4 -14.81 4.55 0.70
C ASN A 4 -13.35 4.95 0.49
N THR A 5 -13.06 6.18 0.06
CA THR A 5 -11.66 6.67 -0.09
C THR A 5 -10.88 6.55 1.21
N MET A 6 -11.50 6.89 2.34
CA MET A 6 -10.87 6.81 3.66
C MET A 6 -10.50 5.38 4.02
N ILE A 7 -11.47 4.46 3.89
CA ILE A 7 -11.29 3.04 4.20
C ILE A 7 -10.17 2.45 3.35
N TRP A 8 -10.18 2.67 2.04
CA TRP A 8 -9.16 2.11 1.15
C TRP A 8 -7.77 2.68 1.43
N THR A 9 -7.66 3.98 1.71
CA THR A 9 -6.36 4.58 2.08
C THR A 9 -5.82 3.99 3.38
N ILE A 10 -6.68 3.74 4.37
CA ILE A 10 -6.29 3.09 5.64
C ILE A 10 -5.85 1.65 5.39
N ILE A 11 -6.59 0.89 4.60
CA ILE A 11 -6.22 -0.49 4.25
C ILE A 11 -4.86 -0.53 3.57
N THR A 12 -4.62 0.35 2.60
CA THR A 12 -3.33 0.46 1.90
C THR A 12 -2.21 0.81 2.88
N ALA A 13 -2.41 1.79 3.77
CA ALA A 13 -1.41 2.17 4.77
C ALA A 13 -1.05 1.01 5.73
N VAL A 14 -2.07 0.28 6.21
CA VAL A 14 -1.87 -0.89 7.09
C VAL A 14 -1.09 -1.98 6.37
N LEU A 15 -1.45 -2.29 5.13
CA LEU A 15 -0.74 -3.31 4.35
C LEU A 15 0.71 -2.90 4.04
N THR A 16 0.96 -1.63 3.73
CA THR A 16 2.33 -1.12 3.57
C THR A 16 3.14 -1.25 4.85
N ALA A 17 2.56 -0.95 6.01
CA ALA A 17 3.22 -1.17 7.30
C ALA A 17 3.49 -2.67 7.57
N MET A 18 2.54 -3.54 7.22
CA MET A 18 2.71 -4.98 7.35
C MET A 18 3.82 -5.51 6.44
N VAL A 19 3.96 -5.01 5.22
CA VAL A 19 5.10 -5.33 4.33
C VAL A 19 6.43 -5.00 5.00
N TYR A 20 6.51 -3.86 5.67
CA TYR A 20 7.73 -3.45 6.37
C TYR A 20 8.02 -4.36 7.57
N ILE A 21 7.02 -4.67 8.39
CA ILE A 21 7.17 -5.57 9.54
C ILE A 21 7.57 -6.98 9.07
N ASP A 22 6.87 -7.50 8.07
CA ASP A 22 7.10 -8.85 7.54
C ASP A 22 8.50 -8.96 6.93
N GLY A 23 8.89 -7.98 6.14
CA GLY A 23 10.20 -7.95 5.50
C GLY A 23 11.38 -7.79 6.48
N TYR A 24 11.20 -7.10 7.60
CA TYR A 24 12.26 -6.97 8.61
C TYR A 24 12.29 -8.12 9.63
N TYR A 25 11.13 -8.68 9.99
CA TYR A 25 11.02 -9.56 11.16
C TYR A 25 10.59 -10.99 10.86
N LEU A 26 9.88 -11.25 9.76
CA LEU A 26 9.22 -12.54 9.54
C LEU A 26 9.76 -13.30 8.30
N TRP A 27 10.44 -12.62 7.37
CA TRP A 27 11.25 -13.11 6.21
C TRP A 27 10.62 -14.15 5.25
N GLY A 28 9.60 -14.91 5.66
CA GLY A 28 9.00 -16.01 4.90
C GLY A 28 7.61 -15.70 4.32
N ILE A 29 6.91 -14.66 4.80
CA ILE A 29 5.56 -14.28 4.33
C ILE A 29 5.63 -13.11 3.31
N PHE A 30 6.83 -12.54 3.13
CA PHE A 30 7.11 -11.35 2.34
C PHE A 30 6.62 -11.41 0.88
N PHE A 31 6.68 -12.60 0.27
CA PHE A 31 6.22 -12.83 -1.10
C PHE A 31 4.71 -12.68 -1.28
N VAL A 32 3.93 -12.70 -0.19
CA VAL A 32 2.47 -12.58 -0.20
C VAL A 32 2.02 -11.18 0.21
N THR A 33 2.68 -10.59 1.21
CA THR A 33 2.31 -9.27 1.74
C THR A 33 2.56 -8.14 0.73
N ILE A 34 3.62 -8.23 -0.08
CA ILE A 34 3.91 -7.20 -1.10
C ILE A 34 2.87 -7.18 -2.23
N PRO A 35 2.56 -8.30 -2.93
CA PRO A 35 1.50 -8.29 -3.93
C PRO A 35 0.16 -7.78 -3.37
N LEU A 36 -0.17 -8.13 -2.12
CA LEU A 36 -1.38 -7.63 -1.45
C LEU A 36 -1.37 -6.11 -1.24
N ALA A 37 -0.25 -5.54 -0.78
CA ALA A 37 -0.10 -4.10 -0.61
C ALA A 37 -0.20 -3.36 -1.96
N VAL A 38 0.42 -3.89 -3.01
CA VAL A 38 0.36 -3.32 -4.37
C VAL A 38 -1.07 -3.37 -4.93
N VAL A 39 -1.76 -4.51 -4.82
CA VAL A 39 -3.15 -4.66 -5.27
C VAL A 39 -4.08 -3.71 -4.51
N SER A 40 -3.94 -3.62 -3.18
CA SER A 40 -4.71 -2.68 -2.37
C SER A 40 -4.47 -1.23 -2.80
N ALA A 41 -3.21 -0.85 -3.04
CA ALA A 41 -2.87 0.49 -3.51
C ALA A 41 -3.51 0.80 -4.86
N ILE A 42 -3.53 -0.15 -5.80
CA ILE A 42 -4.21 0.00 -7.11
C ILE A 42 -5.71 0.22 -6.91
N ILE A 43 -6.36 -0.57 -6.07
CA ILE A 43 -7.80 -0.41 -5.78
C ILE A 43 -8.07 0.96 -5.15
N SER A 44 -7.25 1.37 -4.18
CA SER A 44 -7.36 2.67 -3.51
C SER A 44 -7.17 3.84 -4.49
N MET A 45 -6.24 3.72 -5.45
CA MET A 45 -6.06 4.70 -6.53
C MET A 45 -7.28 4.77 -7.46
N VAL A 46 -7.87 3.64 -7.86
CA VAL A 46 -9.08 3.63 -8.70
C VAL A 46 -10.26 4.30 -7.99
N VAL A 47 -10.44 4.01 -6.69
CA VAL A 47 -11.51 4.62 -5.88
C VAL A 47 -11.28 6.12 -5.72
N THR A 48 -10.07 6.55 -5.39
CA THR A 48 -9.74 7.99 -5.21
C THR A 48 -9.82 8.78 -6.51
N TYR A 49 -9.46 8.17 -7.65
CA TYR A 49 -9.63 8.76 -8.98
C TYR A 49 -11.11 8.99 -9.30
N LYS A 50 -11.96 7.97 -9.09
CA LYS A 50 -13.42 8.07 -9.31
C LYS A 50 -14.07 9.17 -8.47
N GLU A 51 -13.56 9.41 -7.26
CA GLU A 51 -14.09 10.42 -6.35
C GLU A 51 -13.42 11.80 -6.50
N GLN A 52 -12.54 11.97 -7.49
CA GLN A 52 -11.79 13.20 -7.76
C GLN A 52 -11.05 13.76 -6.53
N ARG A 53 -10.35 12.88 -5.80
CA ARG A 53 -9.60 13.21 -4.58
C ARG A 53 -8.08 13.09 -4.81
N PRO A 54 -7.44 14.05 -5.50
CA PRO A 54 -6.05 13.93 -5.96
C PRO A 54 -5.01 13.83 -4.82
N VAL A 55 -5.28 14.45 -3.67
CA VAL A 55 -4.37 14.39 -2.50
C VAL A 55 -4.23 12.95 -1.99
N TYR A 56 -5.33 12.19 -1.93
CA TYR A 56 -5.30 10.80 -1.47
C TYR A 56 -4.70 9.86 -2.52
N MET A 57 -4.88 10.18 -3.80
CA MET A 57 -4.20 9.47 -4.88
C MET A 57 -2.67 9.60 -4.72
N LEU A 58 -2.16 10.80 -4.45
CA LEU A 58 -0.74 11.04 -4.14
C LEU A 58 -0.26 10.21 -2.93
N VAL A 59 -1.03 10.18 -1.84
CA VAL A 59 -0.69 9.39 -0.65
C VAL A 59 -0.62 7.89 -0.96
N ASN A 60 -1.58 7.35 -1.71
CA ASN A 60 -1.58 5.94 -2.10
C ASN A 60 -0.40 5.58 -3.03
N VAL A 61 -0.01 6.50 -3.92
CA VAL A 61 1.19 6.35 -4.76
C VAL A 61 2.44 6.29 -3.87
N LEU A 62 2.56 7.17 -2.87
CA LEU A 62 3.69 7.16 -1.94
C LEU A 62 3.77 5.83 -1.16
N PHE A 63 2.65 5.31 -0.68
CA PHE A 63 2.61 4.00 0.00
C PHE A 63 3.07 2.87 -0.92
N ASN A 64 2.70 2.92 -2.20
CA ASN A 64 3.13 1.92 -3.17
C ASN A 64 4.65 1.99 -3.41
N PHE A 65 5.21 3.19 -3.57
CA PHE A 65 6.65 3.38 -3.68
C PHE A 65 7.41 2.87 -2.46
N ILE A 66 6.91 3.14 -1.25
CA ILE A 66 7.52 2.65 0.00
C ILE A 66 7.52 1.11 0.04
N ALA A 67 6.41 0.47 -0.34
CA ALA A 67 6.33 -0.99 -0.38
C ALA A 67 7.32 -1.61 -1.38
N ILE A 68 7.45 -1.02 -2.58
CA ILE A 68 8.39 -1.48 -3.61
C ILE A 68 9.84 -1.26 -3.18
N ILE A 69 10.18 -0.10 -2.61
CA ILE A 69 11.54 0.15 -2.09
C ILE A 69 11.85 -0.84 -0.95
N GLY A 70 10.89 -1.08 -0.05
CA GLY A 70 11.01 -2.10 0.99
C GLY A 70 11.37 -3.48 0.43
N PHE A 71 10.71 -3.89 -0.66
CA PHE A 71 11.06 -5.13 -1.37
C PHE A 71 12.53 -5.18 -1.80
N PHE A 72 13.01 -4.16 -2.53
CA PHE A 72 14.37 -4.17 -3.05
C PHE A 72 15.46 -4.02 -1.97
N VAL A 73 15.18 -3.28 -0.88
CA VAL A 73 16.14 -3.12 0.22
C VAL A 73 16.31 -4.40 1.03
N LEU A 74 15.22 -5.15 1.22
CA LEU A 74 15.19 -6.34 2.07
C LEU A 74 15.55 -7.62 1.30
N HIS A 75 15.31 -7.65 -0.01
CA HIS A 75 15.69 -8.74 -0.89
C HIS A 75 17.09 -8.50 -1.49
N LYS A 76 18.13 -8.54 -0.63
CA LYS A 76 19.54 -8.53 -1.05
C LYS A 76 20.06 -9.92 -1.38
#